data_AF-C0DAX7-F1
#
_entry.id   AF-C0DAX7-F1
#
_cell.length_a   1.000
_cell.length_b   1.000
_cell.length_c   1.000
_cell.angle_alpha   90.00
_cell.angle_beta   90.00
_cell.angle_gamma   90.00
#
_symmetry.space_group_name_H-M   'P 1'
#
loop_
_entity.id
_entity.type
_entity.pdbx_description
1 polymer ?
#
loop_
_entity_poly.entity_id
_entity_poly.type
_entity_poly.pdbx_seq_one_letter_code
_entity_poly.pdbx_strand_id
1 'polypeptide(L)'
;MRTYRKAVMAIAAAGALAALAAVPSYAGQWQQDGNGWWWQNDDGSYPYWMWAWIDGNHDGIAENYYFDENGYLSTDTASQGLQVNENGALLVNGVVCTAQIPGGGDWYPGVAVDGKMFVAEADRSEVNAVEAALAAEREARERAANEREDIDPSELALRIVELVNEERVRKGKTELEINDELMESARVRAEEVSENFSHTRPDGTSYTTAITLEYAAAAENAAHVYGHTMEEIAHDALDAWIKSPGHHVAMIQSKWSDTGVGVYVNGTQVSVAQLFIKNK
;
A
#
# COMPACT_ATOMS: atom_id res chain seq x y z
N MET A 1 -24.71 -25.39 -5.56
CA MET A 1 -25.44 -24.11 -5.52
C MET A 1 -26.13 -23.96 -4.18
N ARG A 2 -25.49 -23.27 -3.24
CA ARG A 2 -26.17 -22.63 -2.11
C ARG A 2 -25.80 -21.17 -2.23
N THR A 3 -26.80 -20.37 -2.56
CA THR A 3 -26.70 -18.93 -2.79
C THR A 3 -26.26 -18.25 -1.49
N TYR A 4 -25.05 -17.70 -1.49
CA TYR A 4 -24.64 -16.67 -0.55
C TYR A 4 -25.65 -15.52 -0.66
N ARG A 5 -26.49 -15.33 0.36
CA ARG A 5 -27.27 -14.10 0.49
C ARG A 5 -26.32 -13.02 0.98
N LYS A 6 -25.90 -12.20 0.01
CA LYS A 6 -25.08 -11.01 0.15
C LYS A 6 -25.62 -10.07 1.24
N ALA A 7 -24.83 -9.81 2.28
CA ALA A 7 -24.80 -8.50 2.93
C ALA A 7 -23.82 -7.64 2.10
N VAL A 8 -24.29 -6.65 1.36
CA VAL A 8 -23.43 -5.76 0.57
C VAL A 8 -23.81 -4.29 0.81
N MET A 9 -22.78 -3.56 1.23
CA MET A 9 -22.43 -2.15 1.01
C MET A 9 -23.48 -1.18 0.47
N ALA A 10 -23.53 -0.02 1.12
CA ALA A 10 -23.68 1.26 0.42
C ALA A 10 -22.52 2.20 0.81
N ILE A 11 -21.57 2.40 -0.12
CA ILE A 11 -20.77 3.62 -0.18
C ILE A 11 -21.50 4.53 -1.16
N ALA A 12 -21.91 5.71 -0.68
CA ALA A 12 -22.21 6.85 -1.53
C ALA A 12 -21.46 8.07 -0.98
N ALA A 13 -20.43 8.49 -1.69
CA ALA A 13 -19.73 9.73 -1.42
C ALA A 13 -20.49 10.88 -2.11
N ALA A 14 -20.90 11.89 -1.34
CA ALA A 14 -21.25 13.21 -1.87
C ALA A 14 -20.99 14.28 -0.80
N GLY A 15 -20.04 15.17 -1.10
CA GLY A 15 -20.05 16.61 -0.77
C GLY A 15 -20.06 17.05 0.69
N ALA A 16 -19.03 17.79 1.08
CA ALA A 16 -18.86 18.40 2.40
C ALA A 16 -20.01 19.33 2.82
N LEU A 17 -20.47 19.15 4.07
CA LEU A 17 -20.70 20.25 5.01
C LEU A 17 -20.53 19.73 6.44
N ALA A 18 -19.52 20.24 7.15
CA ALA A 18 -19.29 19.91 8.55
C ALA A 18 -20.43 20.50 9.40
N ALA A 19 -21.39 19.67 9.77
CA ALA A 19 -22.20 19.85 10.97
C ALA A 19 -21.78 18.74 11.94
N LEU A 20 -21.04 19.09 12.99
CA LEU A 20 -20.88 18.24 14.17
C LEU A 20 -22.25 18.14 14.85
N ALA A 21 -23.15 17.34 14.28
CA ALA A 21 -24.22 16.78 15.07
C ALA A 21 -23.56 15.80 16.03
N ALA A 22 -23.63 16.07 17.33
CA ALA A 22 -23.33 15.06 18.33
C ALA A 22 -24.24 13.87 18.00
N VAL A 23 -23.66 12.82 17.42
CA VAL A 23 -24.35 11.55 17.25
C VAL A 23 -24.65 11.10 18.67
N PRO A 24 -25.92 10.90 19.07
CA PRO A 24 -26.17 10.27 20.36
C PRO A 24 -25.45 8.92 20.31
N SER A 25 -24.51 8.69 21.24
CA SER A 25 -24.03 7.34 21.49
C SER A 25 -25.21 6.62 22.12
N TYR A 26 -26.01 5.94 21.31
CA TYR A 26 -26.93 4.95 21.84
C TYR A 26 -26.07 3.84 22.44
N ALA A 27 -26.44 3.39 23.62
CA ALA A 27 -25.96 2.15 24.21
C ALA A 27 -26.82 1.00 23.67
N GLY A 28 -26.35 -0.23 23.77
CA GLY A 28 -27.12 -1.38 23.31
C GLY A 28 -28.47 -1.44 24.03
N GLN A 29 -29.51 -1.97 23.39
CA GLN A 29 -30.85 -1.93 23.97
C GLN A 29 -31.69 -3.18 23.67
N TRP A 30 -32.55 -3.51 24.61
CA TRP A 30 -33.60 -4.50 24.42
C TRP A 30 -34.66 -3.97 23.45
N GLN A 31 -35.04 -4.82 22.51
CA GLN A 31 -36.08 -4.57 21.52
C GLN A 31 -37.12 -5.69 21.58
N GLN A 32 -38.34 -5.40 21.13
CA GLN A 32 -39.44 -6.37 21.13
C GLN A 32 -40.34 -6.23 19.90
N ASP A 33 -40.79 -7.37 19.38
CA ASP A 33 -41.83 -7.45 18.37
C ASP A 33 -42.83 -8.60 18.66
N GLY A 34 -43.63 -9.00 17.65
CA GLY A 34 -44.60 -10.09 17.78
C GLY A 34 -44.01 -11.50 17.87
N ASN A 35 -42.70 -11.67 17.60
CA ASN A 35 -41.99 -12.93 17.67
C ASN A 35 -41.21 -13.09 18.99
N GLY A 36 -40.77 -11.98 19.60
CA GLY A 36 -40.10 -12.03 20.90
C GLY A 36 -39.27 -10.79 21.21
N TRP A 37 -38.39 -10.95 22.21
CA TRP A 37 -37.39 -9.97 22.58
C TRP A 37 -36.06 -10.24 21.87
N TRP A 38 -35.28 -9.22 21.55
CA TRP A 38 -33.88 -9.36 21.13
C TRP A 38 -33.03 -8.22 21.68
N TRP A 39 -31.71 -8.40 21.68
CA TRP A 39 -30.77 -7.34 22.01
C TRP A 39 -30.18 -6.72 20.76
N GLN A 40 -30.14 -5.40 20.67
CA GLN A 40 -29.53 -4.68 19.54
C GLN A 40 -28.36 -3.82 20.00
N ASN A 41 -27.19 -4.05 19.42
CA ASN A 41 -25.98 -3.25 19.61
C ASN A 41 -26.05 -1.93 18.83
N ASP A 42 -25.18 -0.98 19.18
CA ASP A 42 -25.12 0.37 18.60
C ASP A 42 -24.87 0.38 17.08
N ASP A 43 -24.13 -0.61 16.59
CA ASP A 43 -23.84 -0.81 15.16
C ASP A 43 -25.00 -1.50 14.41
N GLY A 44 -26.10 -1.79 15.10
CA GLY A 44 -27.26 -2.50 14.59
C GLY A 44 -27.12 -4.02 14.56
N SER A 45 -25.96 -4.57 14.92
CA SER A 45 -25.76 -6.01 15.07
C SER A 45 -26.51 -6.56 16.30
N TYR A 46 -26.70 -7.87 16.34
CA TYR A 46 -27.39 -8.55 17.44
C TYR A 46 -26.88 -10.00 17.58
N PRO A 47 -26.90 -10.57 18.79
CA PRO A 47 -26.56 -11.97 19.01
C PRO A 47 -27.59 -12.91 18.38
N TYR A 48 -27.12 -14.01 17.80
CA TYR A 48 -27.95 -15.10 17.29
C TYR A 48 -27.18 -16.42 17.37
N TRP A 49 -27.87 -17.54 17.58
CA TRP A 49 -27.28 -18.88 17.79
C TRP A 49 -26.30 -18.97 18.98
N MET A 50 -26.41 -18.11 20.01
CA MET A 50 -25.40 -18.04 21.05
C MET A 50 -25.88 -17.54 22.41
N TRP A 51 -25.10 -17.87 23.43
CA TRP A 51 -25.19 -17.28 24.75
C TRP A 51 -24.50 -15.93 24.82
N ALA A 52 -25.00 -15.09 25.72
CA ALA A 52 -24.76 -13.68 25.73
C ALA A 52 -24.83 -13.05 27.10
N TRP A 53 -23.80 -12.32 27.52
CA TRP A 53 -23.87 -11.43 28.67
C TRP A 53 -24.45 -10.09 28.19
N ILE A 54 -25.56 -9.65 28.77
CA ILE A 54 -26.25 -8.39 28.43
C ILE A 54 -26.38 -7.53 29.69
N ASP A 55 -25.83 -6.33 29.67
CA ASP A 55 -26.04 -5.29 30.68
C ASP A 55 -27.15 -4.35 30.19
N GLY A 56 -28.39 -4.82 30.30
CA GLY A 56 -29.54 -4.12 29.74
C GLY A 56 -30.02 -2.91 30.55
N ASN A 57 -29.51 -2.74 31.78
CA ASN A 57 -29.82 -1.60 32.64
C ASN A 57 -28.64 -0.62 32.78
N HIS A 58 -27.51 -0.93 32.14
CA HIS A 58 -26.28 -0.14 32.09
C HIS A 58 -25.68 0.14 33.48
N ASP A 59 -25.79 -0.82 34.39
CA ASP A 59 -25.20 -0.70 35.74
C ASP A 59 -23.80 -1.31 35.85
N GLY A 60 -23.29 -1.89 34.76
CA GLY A 60 -22.02 -2.58 34.66
C GLY A 60 -22.10 -4.07 35.01
N ILE A 61 -23.27 -4.58 35.40
CA ILE A 61 -23.52 -5.97 35.78
C ILE A 61 -24.49 -6.59 34.77
N ALA A 62 -24.01 -7.56 34.01
CA ALA A 62 -24.82 -8.26 33.04
C ALA A 62 -25.39 -9.58 33.54
N GLU A 63 -26.54 -9.96 32.99
CA GLU A 63 -27.04 -11.33 33.07
C GLU A 63 -26.77 -12.11 31.76
N ASN A 64 -26.82 -13.44 31.85
CA ASN A 64 -26.53 -14.32 30.72
C ASN A 64 -27.81 -14.87 30.07
N TYR A 65 -27.98 -14.62 28.77
CA TYR A 65 -29.17 -14.94 27.97
C TYR A 65 -28.79 -15.79 26.75
N TYR A 66 -29.73 -16.57 26.22
CA TYR A 66 -29.53 -17.32 24.98
C TYR A 66 -30.37 -16.73 23.85
N PHE A 67 -29.75 -16.52 22.68
CA PHE A 67 -30.41 -16.04 21.48
C PHE A 67 -30.49 -17.14 20.43
N ASP A 68 -31.68 -17.35 19.89
CA ASP A 68 -32.00 -18.40 18.92
C ASP A 68 -31.42 -18.14 17.53
N GLU A 69 -31.79 -18.97 16.57
CA GLU A 69 -31.31 -18.89 15.20
C GLU A 69 -31.63 -17.59 14.46
N ASN A 70 -32.68 -16.89 14.90
CA ASN A 70 -33.14 -15.64 14.33
C ASN A 70 -32.70 -14.42 15.17
N GLY A 71 -32.06 -14.66 16.33
CA GLY A 71 -31.61 -13.63 17.25
C GLY A 71 -32.61 -13.24 18.31
N TYR A 72 -33.69 -14.00 18.50
CA TYR A 72 -34.64 -13.77 19.59
C TYR A 72 -34.19 -14.46 20.86
N LEU A 73 -34.44 -13.82 22.00
CA LEU A 73 -34.26 -14.39 23.32
C LEU A 73 -35.09 -15.67 23.44
N SER A 74 -34.42 -16.78 23.76
CA SER A 74 -35.04 -18.07 23.95
C SER A 74 -35.03 -18.49 25.41
N THR A 75 -36.19 -18.94 25.88
CA THR A 75 -36.36 -19.55 27.20
C THR A 75 -36.33 -21.09 27.16
N ASP A 76 -36.28 -21.68 25.96
CA ASP A 76 -36.22 -23.14 25.76
C ASP A 76 -34.77 -23.61 25.60
N THR A 77 -34.05 -23.64 26.73
CA THR A 77 -32.63 -24.03 26.79
C THR A 77 -32.41 -25.44 27.34
N ALA A 78 -33.49 -26.20 27.59
CA ALA A 78 -33.42 -27.52 28.23
C ALA A 78 -32.58 -28.52 27.43
N SER A 79 -32.60 -28.43 26.10
CA SER A 79 -31.79 -29.25 25.19
C SER A 79 -30.27 -29.02 25.33
N GLN A 80 -29.87 -27.86 25.88
CA GLN A 80 -28.48 -27.50 26.15
C GLN A 80 -28.05 -27.89 27.58
N GLY A 81 -28.96 -28.47 28.39
CA GLY A 81 -28.69 -28.84 29.78
C GLY A 81 -28.59 -27.66 30.75
N LEU A 82 -28.99 -26.46 30.31
CA LEU A 82 -28.94 -25.22 31.09
C LEU A 82 -30.37 -24.74 31.39
N GLN A 83 -30.57 -24.21 32.59
CA GLN A 83 -31.88 -23.71 33.04
C GLN A 83 -31.89 -22.18 33.04
N VAL A 84 -32.98 -21.57 32.60
CA VAL A 84 -33.21 -20.13 32.66
C VAL A 84 -34.46 -19.82 33.48
N ASN A 85 -34.59 -18.60 33.98
CA ASN A 85 -35.81 -18.13 34.64
C ASN A 85 -36.90 -17.72 33.62
N GLU A 86 -38.02 -17.20 34.11
CA GLU A 86 -39.14 -16.74 33.25
C GLU A 86 -38.77 -15.61 32.28
N ASN A 87 -37.71 -14.86 32.57
CA ASN A 87 -37.18 -13.78 31.74
C ASN A 87 -36.01 -14.24 30.84
N GLY A 88 -35.70 -15.54 30.79
CA GLY A 88 -34.63 -16.10 29.96
C GLY A 88 -33.21 -15.94 30.53
N ALA A 89 -33.05 -15.41 31.74
CA ALA A 89 -31.74 -15.29 32.38
C ALA A 89 -31.27 -16.64 32.93
N LEU A 90 -30.02 -17.01 32.63
CA LEU A 90 -29.39 -18.27 33.04
C LEU A 90 -29.37 -18.42 34.56
N LEU A 91 -29.73 -19.61 35.03
CA LEU A 91 -29.68 -20.02 36.43
C LEU A 91 -28.49 -20.95 36.65
N VAL A 92 -27.66 -20.63 37.63
CA VAL A 92 -26.62 -21.52 38.17
C VAL A 92 -26.97 -21.82 39.61
N ASN A 93 -27.17 -23.10 39.94
CA ASN A 93 -27.63 -23.55 41.27
C ASN A 93 -28.93 -22.85 41.73
N GLY A 94 -29.82 -22.52 40.79
CA GLY A 94 -31.12 -21.88 41.06
C GLY A 94 -31.06 -20.36 41.25
N VAL A 95 -29.91 -19.72 41.02
CA VAL A 95 -29.72 -18.27 41.14
C VAL A 95 -29.37 -17.67 39.78
N VAL A 96 -29.92 -16.50 39.45
CA VAL A 96 -29.59 -15.76 38.22
C VAL A 96 -28.10 -15.48 38.17
N CYS A 97 -27.47 -15.88 37.07
CA CYS A 97 -26.06 -15.65 36.88
C CYS A 97 -25.83 -14.21 36.43
N THR A 98 -25.05 -13.48 37.20
CA THR A 98 -24.64 -12.11 36.89
C THR A 98 -23.12 -11.98 36.90
N ALA A 99 -22.60 -11.02 36.13
CA ALA A 99 -21.16 -10.74 36.11
C ALA A 99 -20.88 -9.27 35.79
N GLN A 100 -19.83 -8.72 36.40
CA GLN A 100 -19.30 -7.41 36.02
C GLN A 100 -18.75 -7.50 34.59
N ILE A 101 -19.26 -6.68 33.69
CA ILE A 101 -18.76 -6.62 32.32
C ILE A 101 -17.41 -5.86 32.26
N PRO A 102 -16.38 -6.38 31.54
CA PRO A 102 -15.13 -5.66 31.33
C PRO A 102 -15.33 -4.41 30.47
N GLY A 103 -14.57 -3.34 30.71
CA GLY A 103 -14.50 -2.20 29.79
C GLY A 103 -15.78 -1.34 29.66
N GLY A 104 -16.85 -1.65 30.40
CA GLY A 104 -18.10 -0.88 30.41
C GLY A 104 -18.93 -1.00 29.12
N GLY A 105 -18.77 -2.10 28.37
CA GLY A 105 -19.65 -2.41 27.24
C GLY A 105 -21.00 -2.97 27.72
N ASP A 106 -22.00 -2.97 26.85
CA ASP A 106 -23.36 -3.43 27.20
C ASP A 106 -23.62 -4.91 26.86
N TRP A 107 -22.69 -5.57 26.15
CA TRP A 107 -22.85 -6.97 25.75
C TRP A 107 -21.52 -7.69 25.48
N TYR A 108 -21.44 -8.97 25.84
CA TYR A 108 -20.32 -9.86 25.51
C TYR A 108 -20.79 -11.27 25.11
N PRO A 109 -20.26 -11.87 24.02
CA PRO A 109 -20.59 -13.25 23.66
C PRO A 109 -20.02 -14.21 24.69
N GLY A 110 -20.79 -15.22 25.09
CA GLY A 110 -20.32 -16.24 26.03
C GLY A 110 -21.39 -16.75 26.98
N VAL A 111 -21.05 -17.78 27.74
CA VAL A 111 -21.97 -18.47 28.66
C VAL A 111 -21.37 -18.50 30.06
N ALA A 112 -22.19 -18.60 31.10
CA ALA A 112 -21.66 -18.89 32.43
C ALA A 112 -21.16 -20.33 32.56
N VAL A 113 -20.00 -20.49 33.19
CA VAL A 113 -19.45 -21.80 33.59
C VAL A 113 -19.17 -21.75 35.09
N ASP A 114 -19.81 -22.63 35.87
CA ASP A 114 -19.74 -22.65 37.34
C ASP A 114 -20.01 -21.29 38.01
N GLY A 115 -20.93 -20.50 37.44
CA GLY A 115 -21.32 -19.19 37.96
C GLY A 115 -20.31 -18.07 37.66
N LYS A 116 -19.32 -18.33 36.79
CA LYS A 116 -18.35 -17.34 36.34
C LYS A 116 -18.57 -17.00 34.87
N MET A 117 -18.32 -15.73 34.54
CA MET A 117 -18.32 -15.24 33.17
C MET A 117 -17.23 -15.93 32.36
N PHE A 118 -17.63 -16.67 31.33
CA PHE A 118 -16.75 -17.12 30.28
C PHE A 118 -17.14 -16.37 29.00
N VAL A 119 -16.28 -15.44 28.58
CA VAL A 119 -16.45 -14.69 27.34
C VAL A 119 -15.85 -15.52 26.20
N ALA A 120 -16.60 -15.72 25.13
CA ALA A 120 -16.07 -16.21 23.87
C ALA A 120 -15.37 -15.06 23.14
N GLU A 121 -14.27 -14.55 23.69
CA GLU A 121 -13.41 -13.64 22.95
C GLU A 121 -12.82 -14.43 21.78
N ALA A 122 -13.19 -14.07 20.55
CA ALA A 122 -12.36 -14.39 19.42
C ALA A 122 -11.04 -13.63 19.66
N ASP A 123 -9.94 -14.36 19.88
CA ASP A 123 -8.61 -13.78 19.94
C ASP A 123 -8.35 -13.05 18.60
N ARG A 124 -8.54 -11.73 18.62
CA ARG A 124 -8.34 -10.86 17.46
C ARG A 124 -6.91 -10.31 17.40
N SER A 125 -6.00 -10.77 18.26
CA SER A 125 -4.62 -10.28 18.27
C SER A 125 -3.95 -10.44 16.90
N GLU A 126 -4.19 -11.57 16.22
CA GLU A 126 -3.69 -11.82 14.87
C GLU A 126 -4.34 -10.90 13.82
N VAL A 127 -5.66 -10.67 13.90
CA VAL A 127 -6.39 -9.80 12.96
C VAL A 127 -5.94 -8.35 13.11
N ASN A 128 -5.83 -7.86 14.35
CA ASN A 128 -5.38 -6.50 14.64
C ASN A 128 -3.92 -6.29 14.19
N ALA A 129 -3.07 -7.30 14.34
CA ALA A 129 -1.70 -7.25 13.83
C ALA A 129 -1.64 -7.16 12.30
N VAL A 130 -2.50 -7.90 11.60
CA VAL A 130 -2.61 -7.84 10.12
C VAL A 130 -3.14 -6.48 9.66
N GLU A 131 -4.18 -5.95 10.31
CA GLU A 131 -4.73 -4.63 9.97
C GLU A 131 -3.71 -3.50 10.20
N ALA A 132 -2.97 -3.54 11.31
CA ALA A 132 -1.89 -2.58 11.57
C ALA A 132 -0.75 -2.68 10.54
N ALA A 133 -0.37 -3.90 10.14
CA ALA A 133 0.64 -4.11 9.10
C ALA A 133 0.18 -3.56 7.74
N LEU A 134 -1.08 -3.79 7.37
CA LEU A 134 -1.66 -3.27 6.12
C LEU A 134 -1.75 -1.74 6.13
N ALA A 135 -2.10 -1.13 7.27
CA ALA A 135 -2.12 0.32 7.43
C ALA A 135 -0.71 0.93 7.28
N ALA A 136 0.29 0.34 7.93
CA ALA A 136 1.68 0.75 7.81
C ALA A 136 2.22 0.62 6.38
N GLU A 137 1.88 -0.46 5.68
CA GLU A 137 2.24 -0.65 4.26
C GLU A 137 1.60 0.42 3.36
N ARG A 138 0.32 0.72 3.57
CA ARG A 138 -0.40 1.76 2.84
C ARG A 138 0.25 3.13 3.02
N GLU A 139 0.59 3.50 4.25
CA GLU A 139 1.30 4.75 4.52
C GLU A 139 2.69 4.80 3.90
N ALA A 140 3.43 3.69 3.92
CA ALA A 140 4.75 3.61 3.29
C ALA A 140 4.66 3.83 1.77
N ARG A 141 3.65 3.23 1.12
CA ARG A 141 3.38 3.45 -0.31
C ARG A 141 2.97 4.89 -0.62
N GLU A 142 2.15 5.51 0.23
CA GLU A 142 1.76 6.91 0.06
C GLU A 142 2.96 7.86 0.23
N ARG A 143 3.84 7.61 1.21
CA ARG A 143 5.09 8.37 1.38
C ARG A 143 6.00 8.23 0.15
N ALA A 144 6.24 7.01 -0.33
CA ALA A 144 7.06 6.77 -1.52
C ALA A 144 6.48 7.42 -2.80
N ALA A 145 5.14 7.53 -2.91
CA ALA A 145 4.51 8.23 -4.01
C ALA A 145 4.67 9.76 -3.89
N ASN A 146 4.70 10.30 -2.68
CA ASN A 146 4.77 11.75 -2.41
C ASN A 146 6.20 12.30 -2.36
N GLU A 147 7.21 11.45 -2.22
CA GLU A 147 8.64 11.79 -2.25
C GLU A 147 9.23 11.82 -3.67
N ARG A 148 8.43 11.49 -4.70
CA ARG A 148 8.90 11.48 -6.08
C ARG A 148 9.04 12.92 -6.60
N GLU A 149 10.27 13.29 -6.91
CA GLU A 149 10.59 14.54 -7.58
C GLU A 149 10.04 14.53 -9.02
N ASP A 150 9.61 15.69 -9.50
CA ASP A 150 9.31 15.87 -10.92
C ASP A 150 10.65 15.95 -11.67
N ILE A 151 11.06 14.82 -12.26
CA ILE A 151 12.37 14.69 -12.90
C ILE A 151 12.32 15.37 -14.28
N ASP A 152 12.98 16.52 -14.41
CA ASP A 152 13.25 17.12 -15.72
C ASP A 152 14.31 16.28 -16.45
N PRO A 153 13.99 15.65 -17.60
CA PRO A 153 14.93 14.81 -18.33
C PRO A 153 16.19 15.55 -18.79
N SER A 154 16.09 16.86 -19.06
CA SER A 154 17.19 17.68 -19.57
C SER A 154 18.17 18.03 -18.45
N GLU A 155 17.64 18.40 -17.26
CA GLU A 155 18.48 18.66 -16.09
C GLU A 155 19.20 17.39 -15.63
N LEU A 156 18.48 16.26 -15.59
CA LEU A 156 19.07 14.97 -15.27
C LEU A 156 20.15 14.56 -16.30
N ALA A 157 19.93 14.80 -17.58
CA ALA A 157 20.93 14.51 -18.62
C ALA A 157 22.23 15.32 -18.42
N LEU A 158 22.11 16.63 -18.14
CA LEU A 158 23.26 17.48 -17.83
C LEU A 158 24.00 17.00 -16.58
N ARG A 159 23.25 16.67 -15.52
CA ARG A 159 23.83 16.17 -14.27
C ARG A 159 24.62 14.87 -14.48
N ILE A 160 24.12 13.97 -15.32
CA ILE A 160 24.85 12.74 -15.67
C ILE A 160 26.14 13.05 -16.44
N VAL A 161 26.14 14.03 -17.36
CA VAL A 161 27.35 14.45 -18.09
C VAL A 161 28.40 15.00 -17.12
N GLU A 162 27.99 15.85 -16.17
CA GLU A 162 28.87 16.38 -15.13
C GLU A 162 29.53 15.25 -14.33
N LEU A 163 28.74 14.30 -13.84
CA LEU A 163 29.23 13.14 -13.09
C LEU A 163 30.19 12.27 -13.91
N VAL A 164 29.93 12.08 -15.21
CA VAL A 164 30.86 11.39 -16.11
C VAL A 164 32.18 12.17 -16.26
N ASN A 165 32.12 13.49 -16.38
CA ASN A 165 33.31 14.33 -16.49
C ASN A 165 34.11 14.36 -15.18
N GLU A 166 33.46 14.41 -14.02
CA GLU A 166 34.09 14.24 -12.71
C GLU A 166 34.83 12.90 -12.62
N GLU A 167 34.19 11.81 -13.07
CA GLU A 167 34.80 10.48 -13.13
C GLU A 167 36.02 10.45 -14.07
N ARG A 168 35.91 11.09 -15.24
CA ARG A 168 37.03 11.22 -16.19
C ARG A 168 38.21 11.96 -15.58
N VAL A 169 37.97 13.10 -14.93
CA VAL A 169 39.00 13.87 -14.23
C VAL A 169 39.65 13.02 -13.13
N ARG A 170 38.86 12.28 -12.35
CA ARG A 170 39.35 11.35 -11.31
C ARG A 170 40.26 10.26 -11.88
N LYS A 171 40.08 9.87 -13.15
CA LYS A 171 40.92 8.92 -13.88
C LYS A 171 42.06 9.57 -14.67
N GLY A 172 42.31 10.87 -14.48
CA GLY A 172 43.36 11.61 -15.17
C GLY A 172 43.07 11.83 -16.66
N LYS A 173 41.79 11.95 -17.02
CA LYS A 173 41.32 12.26 -18.38
C LYS A 173 40.79 13.68 -18.43
N THR A 174 40.88 14.30 -19.61
CA THR A 174 40.22 15.57 -19.88
C THR A 174 38.71 15.38 -19.93
N GLU A 175 37.97 16.39 -19.49
CA GLU A 175 36.52 16.47 -19.66
C GLU A 175 36.15 16.41 -21.14
N LEU A 176 34.96 15.89 -21.42
CA LEU A 176 34.34 15.92 -22.74
C LEU A 176 33.54 17.21 -22.88
N GLU A 177 33.57 17.78 -24.08
CA GLU A 177 32.74 18.93 -24.43
C GLU A 177 31.28 18.47 -24.55
N ILE A 178 30.37 19.23 -23.94
CA ILE A 178 28.93 18.98 -24.05
C ILE A 178 28.48 19.51 -25.41
N ASN A 179 27.84 18.66 -26.20
CA ASN A 179 27.36 19.03 -27.53
C ASN A 179 25.84 18.88 -27.61
N ASP A 180 25.12 20.01 -27.74
CA ASP A 180 23.65 20.06 -27.69
C ASP A 180 22.98 19.20 -28.77
N GLU A 181 23.53 19.19 -30.00
CA GLU A 181 22.98 18.36 -31.08
C GLU A 181 23.19 16.86 -30.82
N LEU A 182 24.30 16.51 -30.14
CA LEU A 182 24.53 15.15 -29.68
C LEU A 182 23.64 14.77 -28.50
N MET A 183 23.28 15.72 -27.62
CA MET A 183 22.29 15.51 -26.55
C MET A 183 20.92 15.19 -27.15
N GLU A 184 20.48 15.90 -28.19
CA GLU A 184 19.23 15.58 -28.88
C GLU A 184 19.25 14.21 -29.54
N SER A 185 20.37 13.86 -30.19
CA SER A 185 20.59 12.52 -30.74
C SER A 185 20.49 11.45 -29.63
N ALA A 186 21.08 11.72 -28.46
CA ALA A 186 21.05 10.82 -27.32
C ALA A 186 19.66 10.72 -26.69
N ARG A 187 18.85 11.80 -26.72
CA ARG A 187 17.46 11.79 -26.22
C ARG A 187 16.58 10.86 -27.04
N VAL A 188 16.70 10.91 -28.37
CA VAL A 188 16.04 9.95 -29.27
C VAL A 188 16.46 8.53 -28.92
N ARG A 189 17.76 8.31 -28.69
CA ARG A 189 18.26 7.00 -28.31
C ARG A 189 17.74 6.52 -26.96
N ALA A 190 17.62 7.39 -25.96
CA ALA A 190 17.08 7.03 -24.65
C ALA A 190 15.63 6.57 -24.72
N GLU A 191 14.81 7.22 -25.56
CA GLU A 191 13.43 6.80 -25.84
C GLU A 191 13.38 5.44 -26.54
N GLU A 192 14.17 5.24 -27.60
CA GLU A 192 14.26 3.97 -28.32
C GLU A 192 14.77 2.81 -27.43
N VAL A 193 15.75 3.08 -26.56
CA VAL A 193 16.27 2.13 -25.56
C VAL A 193 15.20 1.77 -24.53
N SER A 194 14.28 2.69 -24.21
CA SER A 194 13.16 2.43 -23.29
C SER A 194 12.20 1.37 -23.83
N GLU A 195 12.03 1.29 -25.15
CA GLU A 195 11.19 0.29 -25.79
C GLU A 195 11.92 -1.05 -25.96
N ASN A 196 13.20 -0.99 -26.33
CA ASN A 196 14.03 -2.16 -26.56
C ASN A 196 15.50 -1.84 -26.24
N PHE A 197 16.03 -2.47 -25.18
CA PHE A 197 17.40 -2.26 -24.73
C PHE A 197 18.43 -2.86 -25.71
N SER A 198 18.77 -2.08 -26.74
CA SER A 198 19.62 -2.49 -27.85
C SER A 198 20.36 -1.30 -28.49
N HIS A 199 21.57 -1.56 -28.99
CA HIS A 199 22.32 -0.63 -29.87
C HIS A 199 21.78 -0.62 -31.31
N THR A 200 20.81 -1.48 -31.63
CA THR A 200 20.04 -1.44 -32.87
C THR A 200 18.75 -0.68 -32.61
N ARG A 201 18.48 0.33 -33.44
CA ARG A 201 17.29 1.17 -33.37
C ARG A 201 16.03 0.36 -33.74
N PRO A 202 14.83 0.83 -33.37
CA PRO A 202 13.57 0.12 -33.68
C PRO A 202 13.33 -0.10 -35.17
N ASP A 203 13.87 0.76 -36.03
CA ASP A 203 13.81 0.63 -37.49
C ASP A 203 14.82 -0.40 -38.07
N GLY A 204 15.63 -1.05 -37.21
CA GLY A 204 16.64 -2.03 -37.59
C GLY A 204 18.01 -1.43 -37.93
N THR A 205 18.17 -0.11 -37.89
CA THR A 205 19.45 0.56 -38.18
C THR A 205 20.36 0.63 -36.95
N SER A 206 21.64 0.97 -37.16
CA SER A 206 22.59 1.19 -36.05
C SER A 206 22.23 2.45 -35.25
N TYR A 207 22.49 2.46 -33.93
CA TYR A 207 22.37 3.66 -33.08
C TYR A 207 23.04 4.89 -33.68
N THR A 208 24.16 4.70 -34.40
CA THR A 208 24.92 5.78 -35.04
C THR A 208 24.12 6.58 -36.06
N THR A 209 23.04 6.02 -36.62
CA THR A 209 22.18 6.74 -37.57
C THR A 209 21.29 7.79 -36.89
N ALA A 210 21.20 7.78 -35.56
CA ALA A 210 20.56 8.85 -34.80
C ALA A 210 21.48 10.09 -34.66
N ILE A 211 22.79 9.94 -34.86
CA ILE A 211 23.75 11.05 -34.76
C ILE A 211 23.71 11.85 -36.06
N THR A 212 23.28 13.11 -35.96
CA THR A 212 23.18 14.03 -37.11
C THR A 212 24.48 14.77 -37.42
N LEU A 213 25.40 14.81 -36.46
CA LEU A 213 26.72 15.44 -36.58
C LEU A 213 27.69 14.65 -37.46
N GLU A 214 28.64 15.34 -38.07
CA GLU A 214 29.79 14.69 -38.70
C GLU A 214 30.83 14.26 -37.66
N TYR A 215 31.24 12.99 -37.68
CA TYR A 215 32.24 12.45 -36.76
C TYR A 215 33.19 11.47 -37.46
N ALA A 216 34.36 11.24 -36.86
CA ALA A 216 35.34 10.24 -37.27
C ALA A 216 35.13 8.88 -36.57
N ALA A 217 34.63 8.89 -35.34
CA ALA A 217 34.22 7.70 -34.60
C ALA A 217 33.12 8.06 -33.59
N ALA A 218 32.28 7.08 -33.24
CA ALA A 218 31.25 7.22 -32.22
C ALA A 218 31.15 6.00 -31.32
N ALA A 219 30.57 6.14 -30.14
CA ALA A 219 30.22 5.06 -29.20
C ALA A 219 28.92 5.40 -28.46
N GLU A 220 28.23 4.37 -27.95
CA GLU A 220 27.04 4.51 -27.11
C GLU A 220 27.23 3.73 -25.81
N ASN A 221 26.85 4.35 -24.69
CA ASN A 221 26.50 3.66 -23.46
C ASN A 221 25.00 3.79 -23.23
N ALA A 222 24.34 2.74 -22.77
CA ALA A 222 22.92 2.74 -22.44
C ALA A 222 22.70 2.11 -21.06
N ALA A 223 21.70 2.58 -20.32
CA ALA A 223 21.30 2.02 -19.03
C ALA A 223 19.80 2.15 -18.79
N HIS A 224 19.25 1.20 -18.04
CA HIS A 224 18.01 1.37 -17.30
C HIS A 224 18.34 1.49 -15.83
N VAL A 225 17.81 2.53 -15.19
CA VAL A 225 17.92 2.75 -13.76
C VAL A 225 16.54 3.02 -13.19
N TYR A 226 16.41 2.94 -11.86
CA TYR A 226 15.16 3.17 -11.16
C TYR A 226 15.42 4.07 -9.98
N GLY A 227 14.62 5.12 -9.82
CA GLY A 227 14.82 6.05 -8.72
C GLY A 227 13.70 7.07 -8.60
N HIS A 228 13.76 7.84 -7.51
CA HIS A 228 12.74 8.81 -7.14
C HIS A 228 13.22 10.27 -7.20
N THR A 229 14.54 10.48 -7.16
CA THR A 229 15.17 11.81 -7.14
C THR A 229 16.23 11.94 -8.24
N MET A 230 16.47 13.15 -8.71
CA MET A 230 17.43 13.40 -9.80
C MET A 230 18.84 12.93 -9.45
N GLU A 231 19.34 13.22 -8.25
CA GLU A 231 20.70 12.84 -7.83
C GLU A 231 20.88 11.31 -7.72
N GLU A 232 19.91 10.60 -7.16
CA GLU A 232 19.93 9.13 -7.07
C GLU A 232 20.05 8.52 -8.47
N ILE A 233 19.19 8.95 -9.39
CA ILE A 233 19.13 8.44 -10.76
C ILE A 233 20.43 8.74 -11.51
N ALA A 234 20.98 9.95 -11.35
CA ALA A 234 22.22 10.35 -12.00
C ALA A 234 23.42 9.49 -11.54
N HIS A 235 23.52 9.26 -10.23
CA HIS A 235 24.56 8.40 -9.66
C HIS A 235 24.40 6.94 -10.08
N ASP A 236 23.18 6.41 -10.10
CA ASP A 236 22.92 5.03 -10.52
C ASP A 236 23.28 4.79 -11.99
N ALA A 237 23.01 5.76 -12.87
CA ALA A 237 23.39 5.67 -14.28
C ALA A 237 24.92 5.61 -14.44
N LEU A 238 25.64 6.49 -13.75
CA LEU A 238 27.12 6.48 -13.73
C LEU A 238 27.64 5.14 -13.19
N ASP A 239 27.12 4.69 -12.05
CA ASP A 239 27.54 3.47 -11.37
C ASP A 239 27.32 2.23 -12.25
N ALA A 240 26.18 2.15 -12.92
CA ALA A 240 25.86 1.07 -13.85
C ALA A 240 26.90 0.98 -14.98
N TRP A 241 27.35 2.11 -15.52
CA TRP A 241 28.40 2.14 -16.54
C TRP A 241 29.79 1.84 -15.97
N ILE A 242 30.15 2.35 -14.78
CA ILE A 242 31.43 2.03 -14.11
C ILE A 242 31.54 0.52 -13.83
N LYS A 243 30.45 -0.11 -13.38
CA LYS A 243 30.40 -1.53 -13.05
C LYS A 243 30.44 -2.43 -14.30
N SER A 244 30.15 -1.90 -15.48
CA SER A 244 30.24 -2.61 -16.75
C SER A 244 31.58 -2.31 -17.45
N PRO A 245 32.50 -3.28 -17.59
CA PRO A 245 33.82 -3.02 -18.18
C PRO A 245 33.79 -2.38 -19.57
N GLY A 246 32.83 -2.77 -20.42
CA GLY A 246 32.68 -2.21 -21.76
C GLY A 246 32.27 -0.72 -21.73
N HIS A 247 31.26 -0.40 -20.92
CA HIS A 247 30.75 0.98 -20.79
C HIS A 247 31.77 1.89 -20.11
N HIS A 248 32.42 1.40 -19.05
CA HIS A 248 33.47 2.14 -18.36
C HIS A 248 34.65 2.45 -19.29
N VAL A 249 35.09 1.47 -20.11
CA VAL A 249 36.14 1.70 -21.11
C VAL A 249 35.72 2.75 -22.13
N ALA A 250 34.47 2.73 -22.61
CA ALA A 250 33.98 3.77 -23.50
C ALA A 250 34.05 5.16 -22.85
N MET A 251 33.63 5.30 -21.58
CA MET A 251 33.67 6.58 -20.85
C MET A 251 35.08 7.16 -20.68
N ILE A 252 36.10 6.33 -20.45
CA ILE A 252 37.47 6.82 -20.11
C ILE A 252 38.42 6.88 -21.30
N GLN A 253 37.94 6.56 -22.51
CA GLN A 253 38.75 6.66 -23.72
C GLN A 253 39.07 8.14 -24.04
N SER A 254 40.36 8.42 -24.27
CA SER A 254 40.87 9.78 -24.54
C SER A 254 40.64 10.26 -25.98
N LYS A 255 40.13 9.40 -26.87
CA LYS A 255 39.94 9.75 -28.30
C LYS A 255 38.66 10.55 -28.54
N TRP A 256 37.74 10.57 -27.59
CA TRP A 256 36.49 11.32 -27.68
C TRP A 256 36.74 12.78 -27.40
N SER A 257 36.07 13.65 -28.15
CA SER A 257 36.09 15.10 -27.97
C SER A 257 34.80 15.58 -27.31
N ASP A 258 33.66 15.04 -27.75
CA ASP A 258 32.34 15.52 -27.38
C ASP A 258 31.48 14.38 -26.81
N THR A 259 30.53 14.75 -25.96
CA THR A 259 29.53 13.86 -25.40
C THR A 259 28.14 14.50 -25.43
N GLY A 260 27.12 13.66 -25.51
CA GLY A 260 25.74 14.01 -25.24
C GLY A 260 25.07 12.91 -24.43
N VAL A 261 24.22 13.28 -23.47
CA VAL A 261 23.37 12.34 -22.72
C VAL A 261 21.93 12.68 -23.00
N GLY A 262 21.12 11.65 -23.16
CA GLY A 262 19.67 11.73 -23.27
C GLY A 262 19.01 10.85 -22.21
N VAL A 263 17.83 11.29 -21.79
CA VAL A 263 17.06 10.66 -20.73
C VAL A 263 15.61 10.52 -21.18
N TYR A 264 15.00 9.38 -20.86
CA TYR A 264 13.58 9.13 -21.02
C TYR A 264 13.00 8.56 -19.73
N VAL A 265 12.02 9.25 -19.14
CA VAL A 265 11.40 8.91 -17.85
C VAL A 265 10.04 8.24 -18.09
N ASN A 266 9.89 6.99 -17.64
CA ASN A 266 8.64 6.23 -17.69
C ASN A 266 8.28 5.68 -16.31
N GLY A 267 7.49 6.43 -15.54
CA GLY A 267 7.26 6.10 -14.14
C GLY A 267 8.58 6.10 -13.36
N THR A 268 8.83 5.08 -12.56
CA THR A 268 10.09 4.94 -11.82
C THR A 268 11.24 4.42 -12.67
N GLN A 269 10.98 3.93 -13.88
CA GLN A 269 12.04 3.49 -14.79
C GLN A 269 12.57 4.68 -15.59
N VAL A 270 13.88 4.86 -15.59
CA VAL A 270 14.57 5.87 -16.39
C VAL A 270 15.54 5.18 -17.33
N SER A 271 15.40 5.49 -18.63
CA SER A 271 16.31 5.03 -19.67
C SER A 271 17.28 6.15 -19.99
N VAL A 272 18.57 5.83 -20.01
CA VAL A 272 19.65 6.78 -20.24
C VAL A 272 20.49 6.30 -21.41
N ALA A 273 20.76 7.17 -22.37
CA ALA A 273 21.73 6.92 -23.43
C ALA A 273 22.79 8.02 -23.41
N GLN A 274 24.06 7.62 -23.46
CA GLN A 274 25.19 8.53 -23.64
C GLN A 274 25.85 8.23 -24.98
N LEU A 275 26.03 9.26 -25.78
CA LEU A 275 26.75 9.20 -27.04
C LEU A 275 28.08 9.93 -26.91
N PHE A 276 29.13 9.32 -27.47
CA PHE A 276 30.46 9.91 -27.58
C PHE A 276 30.78 10.08 -29.05
N ILE A 277 31.42 11.19 -29.43
CA ILE A 277 32.01 11.33 -30.75
C ILE A 277 33.46 11.79 -30.68
N LYS A 278 34.19 11.44 -31.73
CA LYS A 278 35.44 12.09 -32.10
C LYS A 278 35.15 12.96 -33.31
N ASN A 279 35.36 14.26 -33.20
CA ASN A 279 35.23 15.18 -34.33
C ASN A 279 36.16 14.79 -35.48
N LYS A 280 35.74 15.09 -36.71
CA LYS A 280 36.52 14.84 -37.92
C LYS A 280 37.78 15.68 -38.00
#